data_AF-A0A416CEF6-F1
#
_entry.id   AF-A0A416CEF6-F1
#
_cell.length_a   1.000
_cell.length_b   1.000
_cell.length_c   1.000
_cell.angle_alpha   90.00
_cell.angle_beta   90.00
_cell.angle_gamma   90.00
#
_symmetry.space_group_name_H-M   'P 1'
#
loop_
_entity.id
_entity.type
_entity.pdbx_description
1 polymer ?
#
loop_
_entity_poly.entity_id
_entity_poly.type
_entity_poly.pdbx_seq_one_letter_code
_entity_poly.pdbx_strand_id
1 'polypeptide(L)'
;MLTAFVGTNSLRGSQGIYTLAIDEHTAEMKIVRTIPAENSSYLCIDKDEKHLYATIESNSFHGIDGGGVSAYQIDEDGNLTFINEQPTYGKLPCYVDVESDYLYVSNYGEGTLVCYPLEQDGSIGGCERKISHLPSAQKVPHVHCSEITPDGEYICVLDCGIDAVAFYNAKGEHRYDLEYAFGTKDGSGPRHVCFSDDGNLAYIICETNSDINVYKYKKTAPGKMILIQQINTLPDDYLGWSVTSALRYSRDRSMMFASNRGDNSITCFRVDPQTGMLIKTSVVKMPGSFPRDFNLTPDGRFLIVGIQHDDKILAYEIDYQNGTLHYTGKQCDVPSPCCIIFHNDYQRK
;
A
#
# COMPACT_ATOMS: atom_id res chain seq x y z
N MET A 1 -21.78 3.89 10.70
CA MET A 1 -21.29 4.30 9.35
C MET A 1 -19.80 4.51 9.43
N LEU A 2 -19.05 3.81 8.60
CA LEU A 2 -17.61 3.93 8.45
C LEU A 2 -17.29 4.98 7.40
N THR A 3 -16.18 5.70 7.58
CA THR A 3 -15.65 6.64 6.59
C THR A 3 -14.44 6.04 5.92
N ALA A 4 -14.43 5.99 4.59
CA ALA A 4 -13.28 5.59 3.80
C ALA A 4 -12.90 6.69 2.82
N PHE A 5 -11.60 6.86 2.58
CA PHE A 5 -11.06 7.71 1.54
C PHE A 5 -10.55 6.85 0.38
N VAL A 6 -10.91 7.24 -0.83
CA VAL A 6 -10.55 6.54 -2.05
C VAL A 6 -9.68 7.44 -2.91
N GLY A 7 -8.42 7.04 -3.07
CA GLY A 7 -7.49 7.64 -4.00
C GLY A 7 -7.74 7.12 -5.41
N THR A 8 -7.57 7.96 -6.42
CA THR A 8 -7.84 7.63 -7.81
C THR A 8 -6.75 8.17 -8.74
N ASN A 9 -6.62 7.58 -9.93
CA ASN A 9 -5.97 8.29 -11.03
C ASN A 9 -6.96 9.29 -11.64
N SER A 10 -6.45 10.43 -12.15
CA SER A 10 -7.23 11.45 -12.87
C SER A 10 -7.61 11.00 -14.29
N LEU A 11 -8.18 9.79 -14.38
CA LEU A 11 -8.66 9.15 -15.59
C LEU A 11 -10.18 9.04 -15.54
N ARG A 12 -10.80 8.92 -16.72
CA ARG A 12 -12.24 8.61 -16.89
C ARG A 12 -13.17 9.52 -16.06
N GLY A 13 -12.80 10.79 -15.95
CA GLY A 13 -13.59 11.82 -15.27
C GLY A 13 -13.43 11.85 -13.76
N SER A 14 -12.46 11.13 -13.19
CA SER A 14 -12.12 11.29 -11.78
C SER A 14 -11.80 12.74 -11.43
N GLN A 15 -12.29 13.17 -10.27
CA GLN A 15 -12.07 14.51 -9.71
C GLN A 15 -11.03 14.53 -8.59
N GLY A 16 -10.48 13.38 -8.18
CA GLY A 16 -9.46 13.31 -7.13
C GLY A 16 -9.78 12.28 -6.06
N ILE A 17 -9.87 12.72 -4.80
CA ILE A 17 -10.11 11.84 -3.65
C ILE A 17 -11.62 11.81 -3.35
N TYR A 18 -12.17 10.62 -3.16
CA TYR A 18 -13.58 10.44 -2.81
C TYR A 18 -13.73 9.98 -1.36
N THR A 19 -14.64 10.59 -0.62
CA THR A 19 -15.03 10.10 0.71
C THR A 19 -16.27 9.24 0.57
N LEU A 20 -16.18 7.99 1.00
CA LEU A 20 -17.31 7.06 1.09
C LEU A 20 -17.81 6.96 2.51
N ALA A 21 -19.14 6.96 2.66
CA ALA A 21 -19.80 6.45 3.84
C ALA A 21 -20.23 5.00 3.58
N ILE A 22 -19.81 4.09 4.45
CA ILE A 22 -20.07 2.65 4.33
C ILE A 22 -20.88 2.19 5.54
N ASP A 23 -21.99 1.49 5.30
CA ASP A 23 -22.77 0.85 6.36
C ASP A 23 -22.02 -0.39 6.87
N GLU A 24 -21.67 -0.40 8.16
CA GLU A 24 -20.85 -1.45 8.79
C GLU A 24 -21.57 -2.79 8.93
N HIS A 25 -22.88 -2.84 8.67
CA HIS A 25 -23.66 -4.05 8.78
C HIS A 25 -23.96 -4.70 7.43
N THR A 26 -24.17 -3.88 6.41
CA THR A 26 -24.68 -4.29 5.09
C THR A 26 -23.67 -4.06 3.96
N ALA A 27 -22.60 -3.30 4.22
CA ALA A 27 -21.63 -2.82 3.24
C ALA A 27 -22.24 -1.94 2.13
N GLU A 28 -23.39 -1.30 2.38
CA GLU A 28 -23.91 -0.26 1.48
C GLU A 28 -22.99 0.95 1.48
N MET A 29 -22.64 1.42 0.28
CA MET A 29 -21.65 2.46 0.07
C MET A 29 -22.26 3.64 -0.67
N LYS A 30 -21.92 4.85 -0.25
CA LYS A 30 -22.26 6.08 -0.96
C LYS A 30 -21.09 7.06 -0.94
N ILE A 31 -20.86 7.73 -2.06
CA ILE A 31 -20.00 8.92 -2.10
C ILE A 31 -20.71 10.03 -1.32
N VAL A 32 -20.04 10.55 -0.29
CA VAL A 32 -20.53 11.68 0.50
C VAL A 32 -19.79 12.98 0.19
N ARG A 33 -18.55 12.88 -0.28
CA ARG A 33 -17.74 14.04 -0.71
C ARG A 33 -16.80 13.68 -1.86
N THR A 34 -16.42 14.70 -2.60
CA THR A 34 -15.39 14.65 -3.64
C THR A 34 -14.45 15.83 -3.43
N ILE A 35 -13.17 15.51 -3.29
CA ILE A 35 -12.10 16.47 -3.00
C ILE A 35 -11.25 16.60 -4.26
N PRO A 36 -11.18 17.81 -4.86
CA PRO A 36 -10.31 18.08 -6.01
C PRO A 36 -8.85 17.71 -5.69
N ALA A 37 -8.30 16.75 -6.42
CA ALA A 37 -6.92 16.33 -6.29
C ALA A 37 -6.42 15.69 -7.60
N GLU A 38 -5.13 15.82 -7.88
CA GLU A 38 -4.52 15.28 -9.10
C GLU A 38 -3.84 13.94 -8.82
N ASN A 39 -4.17 12.92 -9.63
CA ASN A 39 -3.52 11.61 -9.66
C ASN A 39 -3.15 11.03 -8.27
N SER A 40 -4.09 11.11 -7.32
CA SER A 40 -3.93 10.63 -5.95
C SER A 40 -3.99 9.11 -5.84
N SER A 41 -2.97 8.44 -6.35
CA SER A 41 -2.97 6.99 -6.52
C SER A 41 -2.64 6.20 -5.26
N TYR A 42 -2.07 6.83 -4.24
CA TYR A 42 -1.87 6.24 -2.92
C TYR A 42 -2.09 7.27 -1.82
N LEU A 43 -2.71 6.82 -0.73
CA LEU A 43 -3.08 7.64 0.42
C LEU A 43 -2.51 7.01 1.69
N CYS A 44 -2.16 7.83 2.67
CA CYS A 44 -1.94 7.39 4.05
C CYS A 44 -2.54 8.39 5.05
N ILE A 45 -2.81 7.92 6.27
CA ILE A 45 -3.29 8.73 7.38
C ILE A 45 -2.29 8.62 8.52
N ASP A 46 -2.06 9.71 9.24
CA ASP A 46 -1.21 9.73 10.43
C ASP A 46 -1.81 8.95 11.61
N LYS A 47 -0.99 8.65 12.61
CA LYS A 47 -1.42 7.86 13.78
C LYS A 47 -2.51 8.52 14.60
N ASP A 48 -2.51 9.85 14.63
CA ASP A 48 -3.52 10.65 15.33
C ASP A 48 -4.84 10.75 14.54
N GLU A 49 -4.88 10.24 13.31
CA GLU A 49 -6.01 10.25 12.39
C GLU A 49 -6.55 11.66 12.10
N LYS A 50 -5.64 12.63 12.07
CA LYS A 50 -5.91 14.06 11.82
C LYS A 50 -5.45 14.50 10.46
N HIS A 51 -4.46 13.84 9.87
CA HIS A 51 -3.90 14.27 8.60
C HIS A 51 -3.90 13.12 7.60
N LEU A 52 -4.24 13.44 6.36
CA LEU A 52 -4.16 12.56 5.21
C LEU A 52 -3.09 13.09 4.26
N TYR A 53 -2.22 12.19 3.80
CA TYR A 53 -1.22 12.48 2.79
C TYR A 53 -1.54 11.69 1.53
N ALA A 54 -1.39 12.33 0.37
CA ALA A 54 -1.69 11.72 -0.92
C ALA A 54 -0.56 11.97 -1.91
N THR A 55 -0.16 10.92 -2.64
CA THR A 55 0.75 11.08 -3.78
C THR A 55 0.08 11.92 -4.88
N ILE A 56 0.90 12.54 -5.73
CA ILE A 56 0.47 13.12 -7.01
C ILE A 56 1.29 12.39 -8.07
N GLU A 57 0.77 11.25 -8.54
CA GLU A 57 1.46 10.33 -9.46
C GLU A 57 1.61 10.97 -10.85
N SER A 58 2.68 11.75 -11.03
CA SER A 58 2.96 12.53 -12.24
C SER A 58 4.44 12.47 -12.62
N ASN A 59 4.72 12.86 -13.87
CA ASN A 59 6.08 13.10 -14.37
C ASN A 59 6.51 14.56 -14.23
N SER A 60 5.57 15.49 -13.99
CA SER A 60 5.85 16.89 -13.72
C SER A 60 4.90 17.45 -12.67
N PHE A 61 5.42 18.30 -11.80
CA PHE A 61 4.68 18.95 -10.72
C PHE A 61 5.05 20.44 -10.68
N HIS A 62 4.09 21.32 -10.97
CA HIS A 62 4.27 22.78 -11.02
C HIS A 62 5.53 23.25 -11.79
N GLY A 63 5.85 22.57 -12.90
CA GLY A 63 7.04 22.86 -13.73
C GLY A 63 8.36 22.24 -13.24
N ILE A 64 8.33 21.47 -12.15
CA ILE A 64 9.45 20.67 -11.65
C ILE A 64 9.36 19.26 -12.26
N ASP A 65 10.51 18.68 -12.60
CA ASP A 65 10.62 17.29 -13.05
C ASP A 65 10.39 16.34 -11.86
N GLY A 66 9.39 15.46 -11.97
CA GLY A 66 8.93 14.59 -10.88
C GLY A 66 7.45 14.76 -10.54
N GLY A 67 6.95 13.96 -9.60
CA GLY A 67 5.60 14.08 -9.06
C GLY A 67 5.53 15.01 -7.84
N GLY A 68 4.44 14.90 -7.11
CA GLY A 68 4.20 15.65 -5.88
C GLY A 68 3.64 14.79 -4.76
N VAL A 69 3.53 15.38 -3.58
CA VAL A 69 2.81 14.84 -2.43
C VAL A 69 2.04 15.99 -1.78
N SER A 70 0.81 15.71 -1.36
CA SER A 70 -0.13 16.67 -0.78
C SER A 70 -0.51 16.27 0.63
N ALA A 71 -0.75 17.25 1.50
CA ALA A 71 -1.26 17.07 2.85
C ALA A 71 -2.64 17.72 3.02
N TYR A 72 -3.51 17.05 3.76
CA TYR A 72 -4.85 17.49 4.10
C TYR A 72 -5.12 17.29 5.59
N GLN A 73 -5.80 18.23 6.20
CA GLN A 73 -6.45 18.05 7.49
C GLN A 73 -7.74 17.23 7.28
N ILE A 74 -7.94 16.23 8.11
CA ILE A 74 -9.20 15.49 8.23
C ILE A 74 -10.07 16.26 9.21
N ASP A 75 -11.19 16.79 8.72
CA ASP A 75 -12.16 17.53 9.53
C ASP A 75 -13.06 16.55 10.30
N GLU A 76 -13.68 17.01 11.41
CA GLU A 76 -14.56 16.17 12.25
C GLU A 76 -15.73 15.53 11.47
N ASP A 77 -16.20 16.21 10.42
CA ASP A 77 -17.28 15.73 9.58
C ASP A 77 -16.82 14.76 8.47
N GLY A 78 -15.51 14.49 8.37
CA GLY A 78 -14.87 13.63 7.36
C GLY A 78 -14.57 14.35 6.04
N ASN A 79 -14.57 15.68 6.02
CA ASN A 79 -14.05 16.46 4.91
C ASN A 79 -12.50 16.49 4.92
N LEU A 80 -11.90 16.82 3.77
CA LEU A 80 -10.46 17.05 3.66
C LEU A 80 -10.20 18.52 3.34
N THR A 81 -9.49 19.20 4.23
CA THR A 81 -9.05 20.58 4.04
C THR A 81 -7.58 20.58 3.63
N PHE A 82 -7.29 21.10 2.43
CA PHE A 82 -5.93 21.18 1.89
C PHE A 82 -5.00 22.01 2.80
N ILE A 83 -3.80 21.49 3.07
CA ILE A 83 -2.75 22.17 3.84
C ILE A 83 -1.66 22.70 2.90
N ASN A 84 -0.87 21.81 2.31
CA ASN A 84 0.19 22.16 1.36
C ASN A 84 0.59 20.97 0.45
N GLU A 85 1.53 21.23 -0.45
CA GLU A 85 2.15 20.24 -1.32
C GLU A 85 3.67 20.42 -1.37
N GLN A 86 4.39 19.33 -1.69
CA GLN A 86 5.82 19.35 -1.99
C GLN A 86 6.13 18.53 -3.24
N PRO A 87 7.09 18.96 -4.08
CA PRO A 87 7.61 18.15 -5.18
C PRO A 87 8.33 16.92 -4.64
N THR A 88 8.10 15.75 -5.23
CA THR A 88 8.79 14.51 -4.83
C THR A 88 10.16 14.36 -5.45
N TYR A 89 10.58 15.30 -6.31
CA TYR A 89 11.85 15.29 -7.03
C TYR A 89 12.15 13.94 -7.70
N GLY A 90 11.13 13.16 -8.03
CA GLY A 90 11.21 11.86 -8.67
C GLY A 90 9.88 11.52 -9.30
N LYS A 91 9.90 10.81 -10.43
CA LYS A 91 8.69 10.60 -11.23
C LYS A 91 7.81 9.49 -10.66
N LEU A 92 6.50 9.65 -10.85
CA LEU A 92 5.48 8.65 -10.53
C LEU A 92 5.53 8.19 -9.05
N PRO A 93 5.36 9.10 -8.06
CA PRO A 93 5.18 8.71 -6.67
C PRO A 93 3.98 7.77 -6.56
N CYS A 94 4.21 6.58 -6.01
CA CYS A 94 3.26 5.46 -6.05
C CYS A 94 2.94 4.90 -4.65
N TYR A 95 3.67 5.35 -3.63
CA TYR A 95 3.46 5.00 -2.23
C TYR A 95 3.85 6.18 -1.36
N VAL A 96 3.09 6.42 -0.31
CA VAL A 96 3.39 7.39 0.73
C VAL A 96 3.11 6.75 2.07
N ASP A 97 4.03 6.95 3.01
CA ASP A 97 3.90 6.49 4.37
C ASP A 97 4.30 7.58 5.36
N VAL A 98 3.67 7.59 6.53
CA VAL A 98 3.93 8.52 7.62
C VAL A 98 4.23 7.74 8.89
N GLU A 99 5.32 8.10 9.56
CA GLU A 99 5.68 7.51 10.84
C GLU A 99 6.48 8.51 11.67
N SER A 100 6.04 8.71 12.92
CA SER A 100 6.52 9.80 13.78
C SER A 100 6.38 11.15 13.05
N ASP A 101 7.39 12.03 13.11
CA ASP A 101 7.36 13.36 12.50
C ASP A 101 7.87 13.37 11.04
N TYR A 102 7.73 12.25 10.31
CA TYR A 102 8.33 12.09 8.98
C TYR A 102 7.39 11.43 7.97
N LEU A 103 7.47 11.93 6.74
CA LEU A 103 6.80 11.39 5.56
C LEU A 103 7.83 10.76 4.61
N TYR A 104 7.53 9.58 4.10
CA TYR A 104 8.35 8.81 3.17
C TYR A 104 7.58 8.58 1.87
N VAL A 105 8.15 8.98 0.74
CA VAL A 105 7.50 8.86 -0.57
C VAL A 105 8.37 8.02 -1.51
N SER A 106 7.77 6.98 -2.07
CA SER A 106 8.39 6.10 -3.06
C SER A 106 8.03 6.51 -4.49
N ASN A 107 9.03 6.89 -5.27
CA ASN A 107 8.89 7.25 -6.68
C ASN A 107 9.25 6.07 -7.58
N TYR A 108 8.24 5.51 -8.26
CA TYR A 108 8.42 4.36 -9.15
C TYR A 108 9.25 4.72 -10.38
N GLY A 109 8.98 5.86 -11.01
CA GLY A 109 9.50 6.20 -12.34
C GLY A 109 11.02 6.42 -12.39
N GLU A 110 11.66 6.70 -11.25
CA GLU A 110 13.12 6.94 -11.15
C GLU A 110 13.80 6.12 -10.04
N GLY A 111 13.04 5.26 -9.34
CA GLY A 111 13.56 4.47 -8.23
C GLY A 111 14.20 5.29 -7.11
N THR A 112 13.40 6.20 -6.54
CA THR A 112 13.87 7.06 -5.43
C THR A 112 12.95 6.99 -4.23
N LEU A 113 13.54 7.07 -3.05
CA LEU A 113 12.87 7.38 -1.78
C LEU A 113 13.10 8.86 -1.46
N VAL A 114 12.06 9.59 -1.11
CA VAL A 114 12.17 10.98 -0.63
C VAL A 114 11.52 11.13 0.74
N CYS A 115 12.23 11.82 1.64
CA CYS A 115 11.87 11.96 3.04
C CYS A 115 11.65 13.44 3.39
N TYR A 116 10.57 13.71 4.12
CA TYR A 116 10.21 15.05 4.58
C TYR A 116 9.98 15.03 6.09
N PRO A 117 10.45 16.04 6.82
CA PRO A 117 9.93 16.32 8.15
C PRO A 117 8.50 16.85 8.02
N LEU A 118 7.69 16.58 9.04
CA LEU A 118 6.35 17.12 9.21
C LEU A 118 6.36 18.21 10.27
N GLU A 119 5.58 19.26 10.04
CA GLU A 119 5.35 20.30 11.03
C GLU A 119 4.20 19.91 11.98
N GLN A 120 4.05 20.63 13.09
CA GLN A 120 3.03 20.32 14.10
C GLN A 120 1.58 20.41 13.59
N ASP A 121 1.36 21.17 12.52
CA ASP A 121 0.06 21.32 11.86
C ASP A 121 -0.19 20.29 10.75
N GLY A 122 0.69 19.28 10.63
CA GLY A 122 0.62 18.25 9.60
C GLY A 122 1.10 18.71 8.22
N SER A 123 1.57 19.94 8.06
CA SER A 123 2.15 20.40 6.80
C SER A 123 3.47 19.69 6.50
N ILE A 124 3.73 19.48 5.20
CA ILE A 124 4.94 18.83 4.72
C ILE A 124 6.06 19.86 4.63
N GLY A 125 7.13 19.67 5.39
CA GLY A 125 8.33 20.50 5.35
C GLY A 125 9.11 20.38 4.05
N GLY A 126 10.25 21.07 3.95
CA GLY A 126 11.13 20.95 2.78
C GLY A 126 11.75 19.55 2.65
N CYS A 127 12.10 19.14 1.44
CA CYS A 127 12.79 17.85 1.22
C CYS A 127 14.08 17.76 2.04
N GLU A 128 14.11 16.85 3.02
CA GLU A 128 15.28 16.60 3.87
C GLU A 128 16.26 15.64 3.20
N ARG A 129 15.74 14.61 2.51
CA ARG A 129 16.56 13.62 1.83
C ARG A 129 15.90 13.07 0.58
N LYS A 130 16.67 12.96 -0.50
CA LYS A 130 16.37 12.12 -1.67
C LYS A 130 17.43 11.03 -1.77
N ILE A 131 17.00 9.77 -1.85
CA ILE A 131 17.85 8.60 -2.02
C ILE A 131 17.52 7.97 -3.36
N SER A 132 18.52 7.86 -4.25
CA SER A 132 18.40 7.18 -5.52
C SER A 132 18.94 5.77 -5.42
N HIS A 133 18.13 4.78 -5.77
CA HIS A 133 18.64 3.44 -6.02
C HIS A 133 19.42 3.43 -7.34
N LEU A 134 20.46 2.58 -7.40
CA LEU A 134 21.32 2.48 -8.58
C LEU A 134 20.89 1.29 -9.44
N PRO A 135 20.97 1.41 -10.78
CA PRO A 135 20.73 0.28 -11.68
C PRO A 135 21.61 -0.92 -11.35
N SER A 136 21.04 -2.12 -11.53
CA SER A 136 21.75 -3.38 -11.38
C SER A 136 21.79 -4.11 -12.72
N ALA A 137 22.98 -4.23 -13.32
CA ALA A 137 23.17 -4.81 -14.65
C ALA A 137 22.23 -4.19 -15.72
N GLN A 138 21.26 -4.97 -16.22
CA GLN A 138 20.27 -4.55 -17.23
C GLN A 138 18.94 -4.07 -16.64
N LYS A 139 18.86 -3.91 -15.31
CA LYS A 139 17.63 -3.53 -14.60
C LYS A 139 17.64 -2.08 -14.16
N VAL A 140 16.50 -1.42 -14.31
CA VAL A 140 16.28 -0.03 -13.91
C VAL A 140 15.54 -0.02 -12.57
N PRO A 141 15.95 0.82 -11.60
CA PRO A 141 15.27 0.96 -10.30
C PRO A 141 13.83 1.46 -10.41
N HIS A 142 12.96 0.83 -9.63
CA HIS A 142 11.55 1.19 -9.45
C HIS A 142 11.13 0.95 -7.98
N VAL A 143 11.48 1.89 -7.11
CA VAL A 143 11.09 1.92 -5.70
C VAL A 143 9.57 2.02 -5.61
N HIS A 144 8.95 0.98 -5.05
CA HIS A 144 7.49 0.83 -5.03
C HIS A 144 6.91 0.98 -3.62
N CYS A 145 7.67 0.73 -2.57
CA CYS A 145 7.17 0.83 -1.19
C CYS A 145 8.29 1.24 -0.24
N SER A 146 7.94 2.06 0.74
CA SER A 146 8.82 2.49 1.83
C SER A 146 8.01 2.52 3.11
N GLU A 147 8.36 1.68 4.08
CA GLU A 147 7.70 1.62 5.39
C GLU A 147 8.72 1.58 6.51
N ILE A 148 8.36 2.12 7.68
CA ILE A 148 9.17 1.96 8.89
C ILE A 148 9.02 0.54 9.45
N THR A 149 10.13 -0.06 9.85
CA THR A 149 10.13 -1.36 10.52
C THR A 149 9.43 -1.28 11.90
N PRO A 150 8.82 -2.36 12.41
CA PRO A 150 8.06 -2.32 13.67
C PRO A 150 8.82 -1.88 14.92
N ASP A 151 10.16 -1.87 14.88
CA ASP A 151 11.02 -1.35 15.94
C ASP A 151 11.39 0.13 15.79
N GLY A 152 11.00 0.78 14.69
CA GLY A 152 11.31 2.17 14.39
C GLY A 152 12.80 2.41 14.14
N GLU A 153 13.58 1.38 13.85
CA GLU A 153 15.03 1.51 13.61
C GLU A 153 15.35 1.78 12.15
N TYR A 154 14.56 1.22 11.21
CA TYR A 154 14.87 1.28 9.77
C TYR A 154 13.69 1.69 8.91
N ILE A 155 13.99 2.30 7.77
CA ILE A 155 13.11 2.46 6.62
C ILE A 155 13.36 1.25 5.70
N CYS A 156 12.38 0.36 5.61
CA CYS A 156 12.36 -0.77 4.68
C CYS A 156 11.87 -0.30 3.31
N VAL A 157 12.71 -0.39 2.29
CA VAL A 157 12.46 0.11 0.93
C VAL A 157 12.48 -1.06 -0.05
N LEU A 158 11.36 -1.26 -0.76
CA LEU A 158 11.22 -2.27 -1.80
C LEU A 158 11.41 -1.66 -3.17
N ASP A 159 12.32 -2.25 -3.94
CA ASP A 159 12.58 -1.88 -5.33
C ASP A 159 12.18 -3.01 -6.27
N CYS A 160 11.03 -2.81 -6.92
CA CYS A 160 10.45 -3.74 -7.86
C CYS A 160 11.32 -3.88 -9.13
N GLY A 161 12.04 -2.84 -9.52
CA GLY A 161 12.76 -2.78 -10.78
C GLY A 161 14.06 -3.57 -10.77
N ILE A 162 14.77 -3.58 -9.63
CA ILE A 162 16.05 -4.29 -9.46
C ILE A 162 15.96 -5.55 -8.58
N ASP A 163 14.76 -6.00 -8.21
CA ASP A 163 14.55 -7.15 -7.32
C ASP A 163 15.29 -7.02 -5.98
N ALA A 164 15.10 -5.90 -5.27
CA ALA A 164 15.86 -5.63 -4.06
C ALA A 164 15.00 -5.12 -2.90
N VAL A 165 15.50 -5.39 -1.69
CA VAL A 165 15.01 -4.83 -0.43
C VAL A 165 16.18 -4.13 0.25
N ALA A 166 16.01 -2.88 0.61
CA ALA A 166 17.00 -2.07 1.30
C ALA A 166 16.47 -1.59 2.66
N PHE A 167 17.34 -1.50 3.66
CA PHE A 167 17.07 -0.97 4.98
C PHE A 167 17.98 0.23 5.21
N TYR A 168 17.39 1.41 5.35
CA TYR A 168 18.09 2.63 5.70
C TYR A 168 17.83 2.96 7.17
N ASN A 169 18.80 3.52 7.88
CA ASN A 169 18.61 3.95 9.26
C ASN A 169 17.52 5.03 9.34
N ALA A 170 16.52 4.84 10.21
CA ALA A 170 15.39 5.77 10.36
C ALA A 170 15.67 6.89 11.37
N LYS A 171 16.69 6.78 12.21
CA LYS A 171 16.97 7.74 13.29
C LYS A 171 18.45 7.81 13.65
N GLY A 172 18.79 8.74 14.54
CA GLY A 172 20.15 8.94 15.03
C GLY A 172 21.05 9.68 14.04
N GLU A 173 22.34 9.75 14.36
CA GLU A 173 23.34 10.47 13.55
C GLU A 173 23.54 9.88 12.15
N HIS A 174 23.20 8.60 11.97
CA HIS A 174 23.29 7.86 10.71
C HIS A 174 21.98 7.82 9.94
N ARG A 175 20.98 8.67 10.27
CA ARG A 175 19.70 8.68 9.57
C ARG A 175 19.92 8.74 8.05
N TYR A 176 19.22 7.87 7.33
CA TYR A 176 19.28 7.65 5.87
C TYR A 176 20.52 6.95 5.33
N ASP A 177 21.47 6.55 6.17
CA ASP A 177 22.56 5.67 5.74
C ASP A 177 22.01 4.26 5.47
N LEU A 178 22.49 3.64 4.38
CA LEU A 178 22.14 2.27 4.04
C LEU A 178 22.78 1.32 5.05
N GLU A 179 21.97 0.64 5.86
CA GLU A 179 22.43 -0.37 6.81
C GLU A 179 22.62 -1.72 6.11
N TYR A 180 21.64 -2.12 5.30
CA TYR A 180 21.65 -3.42 4.64
C TYR A 180 20.80 -3.43 3.37
N ALA A 181 21.20 -4.21 2.38
CA ALA A 181 20.34 -4.54 1.25
C ALA A 181 20.57 -5.99 0.82
N PHE A 182 19.53 -6.60 0.25
CA PHE A 182 19.62 -7.93 -0.36
C PHE A 182 18.72 -8.02 -1.59
N GLY A 183 19.07 -8.94 -2.49
CA GLY A 183 18.26 -9.25 -3.66
C GLY A 183 17.19 -10.30 -3.35
N THR A 184 15.99 -10.10 -3.87
CA THR A 184 14.96 -11.14 -3.97
C THR A 184 15.25 -12.04 -5.19
N LYS A 185 14.37 -13.02 -5.45
CA LYS A 185 14.49 -13.87 -6.63
C LYS A 185 14.46 -13.00 -7.90
N ASP A 186 15.33 -13.28 -8.85
CA ASP A 186 15.36 -12.61 -10.14
C ASP A 186 13.98 -12.64 -10.83
N GLY A 187 13.47 -11.46 -11.21
CA GLY A 187 12.16 -11.30 -11.85
C GLY A 187 10.97 -11.35 -10.90
N SER A 188 11.17 -11.18 -9.59
CA SER A 188 10.09 -11.19 -8.59
C SER A 188 9.31 -9.87 -8.51
N GLY A 189 9.98 -8.73 -8.56
CA GLY A 189 9.42 -7.40 -8.38
C GLY A 189 8.82 -7.18 -6.99
N PRO A 190 9.59 -7.09 -5.89
CA PRO A 190 9.05 -6.85 -4.56
C PRO A 190 8.28 -5.51 -4.54
N ARG A 191 7.02 -5.55 -4.10
CA ARG A 191 6.05 -4.46 -4.31
C ARG A 191 5.64 -3.78 -3.02
N HIS A 192 4.91 -4.48 -2.13
CA HIS A 192 4.50 -4.00 -0.81
C HIS A 192 4.99 -4.96 0.28
N VAL A 193 5.14 -4.47 1.51
CA VAL A 193 5.50 -5.27 2.69
C VAL A 193 4.40 -5.19 3.74
N CYS A 194 4.22 -6.26 4.51
CA CYS A 194 3.52 -6.24 5.79
C CYS A 194 4.42 -6.90 6.83
N PHE A 195 4.54 -6.32 8.02
CA PHE A 195 5.26 -6.94 9.13
C PHE A 195 4.28 -7.62 10.11
N SER A 196 4.73 -8.68 10.79
CA SER A 196 3.97 -9.26 11.90
C SER A 196 3.97 -8.35 13.13
N ASP A 197 2.95 -8.45 13.98
CA ASP A 197 2.80 -7.59 15.17
C ASP A 197 3.98 -7.69 16.15
N ASP A 198 4.58 -8.89 16.29
CA ASP A 198 5.78 -9.08 17.10
C ASP A 198 7.06 -8.50 16.46
N GLY A 199 6.98 -8.14 15.17
CA GLY A 199 8.06 -7.66 14.33
C GLY A 199 9.13 -8.70 14.07
N ASN A 200 8.77 -9.99 14.01
CA ASN A 200 9.70 -11.08 13.71
C ASN A 200 9.56 -11.64 12.28
N LEU A 201 8.53 -11.23 11.54
CA LEU A 201 8.29 -11.65 10.17
C LEU A 201 8.02 -10.45 9.27
N ALA A 202 8.43 -10.55 8.01
CA ALA A 202 8.02 -9.66 6.94
C ALA A 202 7.45 -10.47 5.78
N TYR A 203 6.32 -10.04 5.26
CA TYR A 203 5.61 -10.64 4.14
C TYR A 203 5.69 -9.66 2.99
N ILE A 204 6.44 -10.04 1.96
CA ILE A 204 6.69 -9.20 0.79
C ILE A 204 5.92 -9.79 -0.37
N ILE A 205 4.94 -9.06 -0.87
CA ILE A 205 4.24 -9.42 -2.10
C ILE A 205 5.08 -8.99 -3.29
N CYS A 206 5.28 -9.90 -4.24
CA CYS A 206 6.13 -9.73 -5.40
C CYS A 206 5.28 -9.66 -6.67
N GLU A 207 5.27 -8.49 -7.31
CA GLU A 207 4.41 -8.09 -8.41
C GLU A 207 4.54 -9.02 -9.62
N THR A 208 5.76 -9.17 -10.12
CA THR A 208 6.04 -9.74 -11.44
C THR A 208 5.85 -11.26 -11.49
N ASN A 209 6.15 -11.96 -10.39
CA ASN A 209 6.01 -13.42 -10.32
C ASN A 209 4.72 -13.89 -9.61
N SER A 210 3.89 -12.96 -9.14
CA SER A 210 2.64 -13.28 -8.41
C SER A 210 2.84 -14.18 -7.19
N ASP A 211 3.91 -13.97 -6.42
CA ASP A 211 4.20 -14.70 -5.19
C ASP A 211 4.22 -13.80 -3.95
N ILE A 212 4.12 -14.40 -2.77
CA ILE A 212 4.44 -13.79 -1.48
C ILE A 212 5.68 -14.48 -0.92
N ASN A 213 6.69 -13.69 -0.53
CA ASN A 213 7.87 -14.15 0.17
C ASN A 213 7.74 -13.84 1.66
N VAL A 214 7.83 -14.86 2.51
CA VAL A 214 7.82 -14.72 3.97
C VAL A 214 9.24 -14.82 4.48
N TYR A 215 9.71 -13.77 5.14
CA TYR A 215 11.04 -13.68 5.72
C TYR A 215 10.96 -13.65 7.24
N LYS A 216 11.90 -14.33 7.90
CA LYS A 216 12.24 -14.01 9.29
C LYS A 216 12.97 -12.69 9.34
N TYR A 217 12.40 -11.74 10.06
CA TYR A 217 12.99 -10.45 10.39
C TYR A 217 13.50 -10.48 11.83
N LYS A 218 14.68 -9.94 12.06
CA LYS A 218 15.21 -9.73 13.41
C LYS A 218 15.52 -8.25 13.56
N LYS A 219 14.78 -7.59 14.45
CA LYS A 219 14.92 -6.18 14.83
C LYS A 219 16.38 -5.71 14.93
N THR A 220 17.18 -6.43 15.71
CA THR A 220 18.60 -6.09 15.95
C THR A 220 19.57 -6.48 14.82
N ALA A 221 19.08 -7.05 13.71
CA ALA A 221 19.90 -7.56 12.63
C ALA A 221 19.09 -7.63 11.31
N PRO A 222 18.68 -6.48 10.74
CA PRO A 222 17.99 -6.46 9.43
C PRO A 222 18.81 -7.18 8.35
N GLY A 223 20.13 -7.22 8.49
CA GLY A 223 21.07 -8.01 7.68
C GLY A 223 20.89 -9.52 7.64
N LYS A 224 19.90 -10.07 8.37
CA LYS A 224 19.67 -11.50 8.51
C LYS A 224 18.24 -11.90 8.13
N MET A 225 17.65 -11.18 7.17
CA MET A 225 16.40 -11.62 6.54
C MET A 225 16.58 -13.02 5.95
N ILE A 226 15.86 -14.00 6.50
CA ILE A 226 15.91 -15.39 6.02
C ILE A 226 14.57 -15.74 5.40
N LEU A 227 14.56 -16.04 4.10
CA LEU A 227 13.38 -16.53 3.40
C LEU A 227 12.98 -17.89 3.99
N ILE A 228 11.77 -17.98 4.53
CA ILE A 228 11.22 -19.22 5.10
C ILE A 228 10.07 -19.80 4.27
N GLN A 229 9.46 -19.00 3.40
CA GLN A 229 8.42 -19.46 2.49
C GLN A 229 8.36 -18.57 1.25
N GLN A 230 8.13 -19.19 0.10
CA GLN A 230 7.65 -18.54 -1.11
C GLN A 230 6.35 -19.24 -1.50
N ILE A 231 5.27 -18.50 -1.70
CA ILE A 231 3.95 -19.06 -2.01
C ILE A 231 3.27 -18.29 -3.14
N ASN A 232 2.76 -19.03 -4.13
CA ASN A 232 2.08 -18.45 -5.28
C ASN A 232 0.65 -18.03 -4.93
N THR A 233 0.24 -16.89 -5.47
CA THR A 233 -1.08 -16.29 -5.23
C THR A 233 -2.15 -16.76 -6.20
N LEU A 234 -1.79 -17.34 -7.34
CA LEU A 234 -2.71 -17.74 -8.40
C LEU A 234 -3.25 -19.17 -8.16
N PRO A 235 -4.32 -19.57 -8.88
CA PRO A 235 -4.69 -20.97 -9.00
C PRO A 235 -3.53 -21.80 -9.58
N ASP A 236 -3.35 -23.03 -9.11
CA ASP A 236 -2.21 -23.86 -9.50
C ASP A 236 -2.19 -24.19 -11.01
N ASP A 237 -3.34 -24.11 -11.68
CA ASP A 237 -3.54 -24.35 -13.11
C ASP A 237 -3.61 -23.07 -13.96
N TYR A 238 -3.39 -21.89 -13.37
CA TYR A 238 -3.46 -20.63 -14.11
C TYR A 238 -2.19 -20.37 -14.91
N LEU A 239 -2.36 -20.19 -16.23
CA LEU A 239 -1.26 -19.97 -17.19
C LEU A 239 -1.28 -18.58 -17.85
N GLY A 240 -2.22 -17.71 -17.43
CA GLY A 240 -2.37 -16.37 -17.98
C GLY A 240 -1.36 -15.36 -17.41
N TRP A 241 -1.35 -14.16 -17.98
CA TRP A 241 -0.61 -13.04 -17.39
C TRP A 241 -1.31 -12.55 -16.12
N SER A 242 -0.55 -12.42 -15.04
CA SER A 242 -1.01 -11.80 -13.81
C SER A 242 0.15 -11.14 -13.09
N VAL A 243 -0.15 -10.05 -12.40
CA VAL A 243 0.76 -9.37 -11.48
C VAL A 243 0.04 -9.06 -10.18
N THR A 244 0.69 -9.28 -9.04
CA THR A 244 0.08 -8.98 -7.74
C THR A 244 0.05 -7.47 -7.47
N SER A 245 -0.70 -7.04 -6.45
CA SER A 245 -0.74 -5.63 -6.05
C SER A 245 -0.76 -5.44 -4.54
N ALA A 246 -1.93 -5.43 -3.90
CA ALA A 246 -2.06 -5.15 -2.48
C ALA A 246 -1.92 -6.42 -1.64
N LEU A 247 -1.40 -6.27 -0.43
CA LEU A 247 -1.25 -7.31 0.60
C LEU A 247 -1.76 -6.73 1.92
N ARG A 248 -2.70 -7.40 2.59
CA ARG A 248 -3.27 -6.91 3.86
C ARG A 248 -3.62 -8.07 4.79
N TYR A 249 -3.45 -7.85 6.08
CA TYR A 249 -3.93 -8.75 7.13
C TYR A 249 -5.41 -8.54 7.45
N SER A 250 -6.06 -9.61 7.92
CA SER A 250 -7.27 -9.48 8.72
C SER A 250 -7.00 -8.73 10.04
N ARG A 251 -8.05 -8.15 10.62
CA ARG A 251 -7.98 -7.46 11.93
C ARG A 251 -7.36 -8.32 13.03
N ASP A 252 -7.71 -9.59 13.07
CA ASP A 252 -7.23 -10.57 14.05
C ASP A 252 -5.91 -11.26 13.63
N ARG A 253 -5.32 -10.84 12.51
CA ARG A 253 -4.11 -11.41 11.88
C ARG A 253 -4.19 -12.91 11.54
N SER A 254 -5.35 -13.53 11.65
CA SER A 254 -5.52 -14.97 11.35
C SER A 254 -5.52 -15.25 9.85
N MET A 255 -5.76 -14.23 9.02
CA MET A 255 -5.77 -14.31 7.58
C MET A 255 -4.96 -13.20 6.92
N MET A 256 -4.51 -13.47 5.70
CA MET A 256 -3.85 -12.52 4.81
C MET A 256 -4.53 -12.58 3.43
N PHE A 257 -4.67 -11.43 2.80
CA PHE A 257 -5.28 -11.29 1.49
C PHE A 257 -4.28 -10.67 0.52
N ALA A 258 -4.29 -11.13 -0.73
CA ALA A 258 -3.45 -10.59 -1.81
C ALA A 258 -4.28 -10.36 -3.06
N SER A 259 -4.10 -9.23 -3.74
CA SER A 259 -4.80 -8.95 -5.00
C SER A 259 -3.97 -9.28 -6.24
N ASN A 260 -4.64 -9.80 -7.27
CA ASN A 260 -4.05 -10.18 -8.54
C ASN A 260 -4.70 -9.40 -9.69
N ARG A 261 -3.91 -8.62 -10.43
CA ARG A 261 -4.30 -7.90 -11.65
C ARG A 261 -3.97 -8.76 -12.86
N GLY A 262 -4.92 -8.95 -13.78
CA GLY A 262 -4.81 -9.93 -14.87
C GLY A 262 -5.63 -11.17 -14.58
N ASP A 263 -5.30 -11.92 -13.52
CA ASP A 263 -6.17 -12.97 -13.00
C ASP A 263 -7.49 -12.40 -12.43
N ASN A 264 -7.45 -11.15 -11.95
CA ASN A 264 -8.58 -10.39 -11.42
C ASN A 264 -9.26 -11.10 -10.24
N SER A 265 -8.47 -11.33 -9.19
CA SER A 265 -8.89 -12.05 -7.99
C SER A 265 -8.31 -11.46 -6.71
N ILE A 266 -8.90 -11.87 -5.59
CA ILE A 266 -8.29 -11.79 -4.26
C ILE A 266 -8.00 -13.21 -3.80
N THR A 267 -6.74 -13.48 -3.45
CA THR A 267 -6.30 -14.73 -2.84
C THR A 267 -6.33 -14.62 -1.34
N CYS A 268 -6.94 -15.62 -0.69
CA CYS A 268 -7.04 -15.70 0.75
C CYS A 268 -6.04 -16.72 1.28
N PHE A 269 -5.38 -16.37 2.38
CA PHE A 269 -4.46 -17.22 3.11
C PHE A 269 -4.85 -17.27 4.58
N ARG A 270 -4.70 -18.42 5.21
CA ARG A 270 -4.59 -18.52 6.67
C ARG A 270 -3.15 -18.31 7.08
N VAL A 271 -2.95 -17.62 8.20
CA VAL A 271 -1.64 -17.45 8.82
C VAL A 271 -1.49 -18.52 9.89
N ASP A 272 -0.46 -19.37 9.77
CA ASP A 272 -0.16 -20.37 10.77
C ASP A 272 0.29 -19.68 12.07
N PRO A 273 -0.39 -19.90 13.21
CA PRO A 273 -0.14 -19.13 14.42
C PRO A 273 1.19 -19.47 15.12
N GLN A 274 1.83 -20.58 14.74
CA GLN A 274 3.11 -21.01 15.35
C GLN A 274 4.31 -20.53 14.54
N THR A 275 4.18 -20.52 13.22
CA THR A 275 5.28 -20.27 12.29
C THR A 275 5.13 -18.97 11.52
N GLY A 276 3.92 -18.41 11.47
CA GLY A 276 3.53 -17.28 10.63
C GLY A 276 3.51 -17.57 9.14
N MET A 277 3.77 -18.80 8.70
CA MET A 277 3.69 -19.17 7.29
C MET A 277 2.24 -19.11 6.77
N LEU A 278 2.08 -18.88 5.48
CA LEU A 278 0.80 -18.74 4.80
C LEU A 278 0.31 -20.08 4.26
N ILE A 279 -0.98 -20.34 4.39
CA ILE A 279 -1.67 -21.48 3.79
C ILE A 279 -2.75 -20.93 2.87
N LYS A 280 -2.59 -21.10 1.55
CA LYS A 280 -3.57 -20.67 0.55
C LYS A 280 -4.90 -21.42 0.75
N THR A 281 -5.98 -20.69 1.00
CA THR A 281 -7.31 -21.28 1.26
C THR A 281 -8.27 -21.11 0.09
N SER A 282 -8.22 -19.99 -0.62
CA SER A 282 -9.08 -19.74 -1.78
C SER A 282 -8.51 -18.67 -2.71
N VAL A 283 -8.96 -18.69 -3.96
CA VAL A 283 -8.74 -17.61 -4.94
C VAL A 283 -10.11 -17.17 -5.43
N VAL A 284 -10.55 -15.97 -5.07
CA VAL A 284 -11.90 -15.48 -5.36
C VAL A 284 -11.88 -14.53 -6.54
N LYS A 285 -12.57 -14.89 -7.62
CA LYS A 285 -12.70 -14.06 -8.83
C LYS A 285 -13.58 -12.84 -8.56
N MET A 286 -13.15 -11.71 -9.12
CA MET A 286 -13.84 -10.44 -9.01
C MET A 286 -14.61 -10.15 -10.33
N PRO A 287 -15.84 -9.62 -10.28
CA PRO A 287 -16.57 -9.21 -11.47
C PRO A 287 -16.02 -7.88 -11.99
N GLY A 288 -14.86 -7.90 -12.65
CA GLY A 288 -14.19 -6.74 -13.24
C GLY A 288 -12.68 -6.92 -13.30
N SER A 289 -11.94 -5.85 -13.60
CA SER A 289 -10.53 -5.92 -13.97
C SER A 289 -9.64 -5.01 -13.13
N PHE A 290 -8.42 -5.48 -12.86
CA PHE A 290 -7.38 -4.73 -12.14
C PHE A 290 -7.78 -4.33 -10.69
N PRO A 291 -7.93 -5.28 -9.76
CA PRO A 291 -8.06 -4.98 -8.33
C PRO A 291 -6.72 -4.46 -7.77
N ARG A 292 -6.39 -3.18 -8.00
CA ARG A 292 -5.10 -2.58 -7.63
C ARG A 292 -4.94 -2.44 -6.12
N ASP A 293 -5.99 -2.06 -5.41
CA ASP A 293 -5.94 -1.97 -3.95
C ASP A 293 -7.28 -2.39 -3.33
N PHE A 294 -7.18 -2.79 -2.08
CA PHE A 294 -8.33 -3.12 -1.25
C PHE A 294 -7.96 -2.88 0.21
N ASN A 295 -8.99 -2.71 1.04
CA ASN A 295 -8.81 -2.66 2.48
C ASN A 295 -9.99 -3.30 3.19
N LEU A 296 -9.81 -3.61 4.47
CA LEU A 296 -10.84 -4.23 5.29
C LEU A 296 -11.53 -3.15 6.12
N THR A 297 -12.84 -3.31 6.32
CA THR A 297 -13.57 -2.46 7.26
C THR A 297 -12.94 -2.56 8.64
N PRO A 298 -12.97 -1.49 9.46
CA PRO A 298 -12.32 -1.51 10.76
C PRO A 298 -12.75 -2.71 11.61
N ASP A 299 -14.04 -3.09 11.61
CA ASP A 299 -14.55 -4.27 12.33
C ASP A 299 -14.09 -5.63 11.78
N GLY A 300 -13.41 -5.66 10.64
CA GLY A 300 -12.91 -6.86 9.98
C GLY A 300 -13.98 -7.68 9.26
N ARG A 301 -15.21 -7.19 9.10
CA ARG A 301 -16.30 -7.99 8.51
C ARG A 301 -16.27 -8.00 6.98
N PHE A 302 -15.89 -6.89 6.37
CA PHE A 302 -15.93 -6.73 4.93
C PHE A 302 -14.55 -6.38 4.35
N LEU A 303 -14.32 -6.85 3.14
CA LEU A 303 -13.21 -6.48 2.29
C LEU A 303 -13.76 -5.59 1.16
N ILE A 304 -13.24 -4.37 1.06
CA ILE A 304 -13.66 -3.35 0.10
C ILE A 304 -12.58 -3.25 -0.97
N VAL A 305 -12.93 -3.59 -2.22
CA VAL A 305 -11.99 -3.74 -3.34
C VAL A 305 -12.23 -2.67 -4.38
N GLY A 306 -11.19 -1.92 -4.75
CA GLY A 306 -11.23 -1.00 -5.89
C GLY A 306 -10.93 -1.74 -7.18
N ILE A 307 -11.87 -1.75 -8.13
CA ILE A 307 -11.71 -2.34 -9.45
C ILE A 307 -11.31 -1.23 -10.42
N GLN A 308 -10.00 -1.01 -10.52
CA GLN A 308 -9.41 0.18 -11.13
C GLN A 308 -9.89 0.41 -12.56
N HIS A 309 -10.01 -0.63 -13.39
CA HIS A 309 -10.34 -0.47 -14.82
C HIS A 309 -11.84 -0.45 -15.12
N ASP A 310 -12.68 -0.73 -14.12
CA ASP A 310 -14.15 -0.80 -14.26
C ASP A 310 -14.87 0.33 -13.52
N ASP A 311 -14.14 1.28 -12.93
CA ASP A 311 -14.69 2.46 -12.25
C ASP A 311 -15.69 2.12 -11.13
N LYS A 312 -15.39 1.08 -10.36
CA LYS A 312 -16.25 0.62 -9.27
C LYS A 312 -15.49 0.07 -8.09
N ILE A 313 -16.14 0.13 -6.93
CA ILE A 313 -15.72 -0.50 -5.68
C ILE A 313 -16.72 -1.59 -5.35
N LEU A 314 -16.23 -2.75 -4.94
CA LEU A 314 -17.02 -3.91 -4.58
C LEU A 314 -16.83 -4.27 -3.10
N ALA A 315 -17.89 -4.76 -2.45
CA ALA A 315 -17.81 -5.25 -1.08
C ALA A 315 -17.99 -6.78 -1.01
N TYR A 316 -17.12 -7.41 -0.22
CA TYR A 316 -17.13 -8.84 0.05
C TYR A 316 -17.20 -9.09 1.56
N GLU A 317 -18.03 -10.02 2.00
CA GLU A 317 -18.01 -10.51 3.38
C GLU A 317 -16.88 -11.52 3.54
N ILE A 318 -16.15 -11.42 4.65
CA ILE A 318 -15.03 -12.31 4.96
C ILE A 318 -15.55 -13.52 5.73
N ASP A 319 -15.40 -14.70 5.13
CA ASP A 319 -15.69 -15.97 5.79
C ASP A 319 -14.42 -16.53 6.41
N TYR A 320 -14.17 -16.15 7.66
CA TYR A 320 -13.03 -16.61 8.45
C TYR A 320 -13.03 -18.12 8.69
N GLN A 321 -14.21 -18.75 8.75
CA GLN A 321 -14.32 -20.17 8.99
C GLN A 321 -13.82 -20.97 7.79
N ASN A 322 -14.20 -20.59 6.57
CA ASN A 322 -13.79 -21.28 5.36
C ASN A 322 -12.54 -20.67 4.69
N GLY A 323 -12.10 -19.49 5.14
CA GLY A 323 -10.97 -18.78 4.55
C GLY A 323 -11.26 -18.30 3.13
N THR A 324 -12.43 -17.72 2.91
CA THR A 324 -12.91 -17.26 1.59
C THR A 324 -13.67 -15.94 1.69
N LEU A 325 -14.08 -15.41 0.54
CA LEU A 325 -14.86 -14.18 0.42
C LEU A 325 -16.18 -14.45 -0.29
N HIS A 326 -17.26 -13.79 0.17
CA HIS A 326 -18.58 -13.86 -0.46
C HIS A 326 -18.97 -12.48 -1.00
N TYR A 327 -19.26 -12.37 -2.29
CA TYR A 327 -19.70 -11.09 -2.86
C TYR A 327 -21.05 -10.69 -2.27
N THR A 328 -21.12 -9.49 -1.68
CA THR A 328 -22.34 -9.00 -1.03
C THR A 328 -23.40 -8.52 -2.01
N GLY A 329 -23.03 -8.34 -3.29
CA GLY A 329 -23.85 -7.65 -4.28
C GLY A 329 -23.81 -6.12 -4.17
N LYS A 330 -23.09 -5.56 -3.18
CA LYS A 330 -22.96 -4.11 -2.99
C LYS A 330 -21.76 -3.57 -3.77
N GLN A 331 -21.99 -2.43 -4.40
CA GLN A 331 -20.98 -1.71 -5.17
C GLN A 331 -21.20 -0.20 -5.09
N CYS A 332 -20.17 0.56 -5.44
CA CYS A 332 -20.23 2.02 -5.61
C CYS A 332 -19.40 2.41 -6.83
N ASP A 333 -19.95 3.26 -7.70
CA ASP A 333 -19.25 3.71 -8.89
C ASP A 333 -18.29 4.84 -8.50
N VAL A 334 -17.00 4.58 -8.61
CA VAL A 334 -15.91 5.55 -8.34
C VAL A 334 -14.95 5.47 -9.51
N PRO A 335 -14.63 6.57 -10.21
CA PRO A 335 -13.69 6.52 -11.32
C PRO A 335 -12.28 6.11 -10.89
N SER A 336 -11.71 5.12 -11.56
CA SER A 336 -10.32 4.65 -11.41
C SER A 336 -9.82 4.50 -9.96
N PRO A 337 -10.48 3.73 -9.09
CA PRO A 337 -10.09 3.58 -7.69
C PRO A 337 -8.75 2.86 -7.61
N CYS A 338 -7.78 3.47 -6.93
CA CYS A 338 -6.40 3.00 -6.86
C CYS A 338 -5.91 2.73 -5.45
N CYS A 339 -6.49 3.40 -4.45
CA CYS A 339 -6.17 3.22 -3.04
C CYS A 339 -7.42 3.37 -2.18
N ILE A 340 -7.58 2.52 -1.16
CA ILE A 340 -8.70 2.59 -0.22
C ILE A 340 -8.15 2.55 1.20
N ILE A 341 -8.43 3.60 1.98
CA ILE A 341 -8.06 3.65 3.40
C ILE A 341 -9.27 4.04 4.25
N PHE A 342 -9.33 3.52 5.47
CA PHE A 342 -10.37 3.87 6.43
C PHE A 342 -9.88 4.96 7.38
N HIS A 343 -10.77 5.89 7.72
CA HIS A 343 -10.62 6.62 8.96
C HIS A 343 -10.84 5.61 10.11
N ASN A 344 -10.01 5.63 11.15
CA ASN A 344 -9.93 4.56 12.15
C ASN A 344 -9.44 3.19 11.64
N ASP A 345 -8.49 3.16 10.70
CA ASP A 345 -7.84 1.93 10.25
C ASP A 345 -7.06 1.25 11.38
N TYR A 346 -7.32 -0.04 11.63
CA TYR A 346 -6.63 -0.82 12.66
C TYR A 346 -5.20 -1.17 12.26
N GLN A 347 -4.85 -1.12 10.97
CA GLN A 347 -3.48 -1.45 10.52
C GLN A 347 -2.44 -0.44 10.97
N ARG A 348 -2.88 0.74 11.42
CA ARG A 348 -2.04 1.86 11.88
C ARG A 348 -1.97 2.01 13.40
N LYS A 349 -2.68 1.16 14.14
CA LYS A 349 -2.68 1.11 15.61
C LYS A 349 -1.74 0.01 16.08
#